data_AF-A0A382KI89-F1
#
_entry.id   AF-A0A382KI89-F1
#
_cell.length_a   1.000
_cell.length_b   1.000
_cell.length_c   1.000
_cell.angle_alpha   90.00
_cell.angle_beta   90.00
_cell.angle_gamma   90.00
#
_symmetry.space_group_name_H-M   'P 1'
#
loop_
_entity.id
_entity.type
_entity.pdbx_description
1 polymer ?
#
loop_
_entity_poly.entity_id
_entity_poly.type
_entity_poly.pdbx_seq_one_letter_code
_entity_poly.pdbx_strand_id
1 'polypeptide(L)' 'MSQHYLDFEEPIRRLDEKILELRSQTDPSQELLNEIANAQQKRYQLIEKVYSKLNRWQRVQLA' A
#
# COMPACT_ATOMS: atom_id res chain seq x y z
N MET A 1 17.35 3.22 -2.39
CA MET A 1 16.70 1.91 -2.61
C MET A 1 15.47 2.18 -3.44
N SER A 2 15.57 2.07 -4.76
CA SER A 2 14.43 2.19 -5.66
C SER A 2 13.43 1.09 -5.29
N GLN A 3 12.32 1.46 -4.64
CA GLN A 3 11.21 0.54 -4.40
C GLN A 3 10.56 0.25 -5.77
N HIS A 4 11.13 -0.71 -6.48
CA HIS A 4 10.51 -1.28 -7.67
C HIS A 4 9.34 -2.12 -7.18
N TYR A 5 8.16 -1.51 -7.15
CA TYR A 5 6.91 -2.24 -6.98
C TYR A 5 6.80 -3.25 -8.13
N LEU A 6 6.51 -4.50 -7.79
CA LEU A 6 6.21 -5.52 -8.77
C LEU A 6 4.80 -5.28 -9.36
N ASP A 7 4.50 -5.84 -10.52
CA ASP A 7 3.21 -5.62 -11.20
C ASP A 7 2.02 -5.98 -10.31
N PHE A 8 2.16 -7.02 -9.48
CA PHE A 8 1.14 -7.45 -8.54
C PHE A 8 1.03 -6.59 -7.29
N GLU A 9 2.01 -5.72 -7.03
CA GLU A 9 2.03 -4.74 -5.95
C GLU A 9 1.51 -3.37 -6.40
N GLU A 10 1.19 -3.19 -7.68
CA GLU A 10 0.57 -1.96 -8.17
C GLU A 10 -0.64 -1.48 -7.32
N PRO A 11 -1.58 -2.34 -6.89
CA PRO A 11 -2.68 -1.88 -6.06
C PRO A 11 -2.22 -1.41 -4.66
N ILE A 12 -1.10 -1.94 -4.15
CA ILE A 12 -0.48 -1.50 -2.90
C ILE A 12 0.19 -0.15 -3.11
N ARG A 13 0.95 0.00 -4.21
CA ARG A 13 1.60 1.26 -4.59
C ARG A 13 0.62 2.42 -4.66
N ARG A 14 -0.50 2.25 -5.38
CA ARG A 14 -1.51 3.32 -5.50
C ARG A 14 -2.07 3.74 -4.15
N LEU A 15 -2.24 2.79 -3.23
CA LEU A 15 -2.75 3.08 -1.89
C LEU A 15 -1.69 3.77 -1.03
N ASP A 16 -0.42 3.37 -1.15
CA ASP A 16 0.71 4.02 -0.48
C ASP A 16 0.92 5.45 -0.97
N GLU A 17 0.85 5.70 -2.28
CA GLU A 17 0.91 7.04 -2.86
C GLU A 17 -0.20 7.92 -2.30
N LYS A 18 -1.43 7.39 -2.24
CA LYS A 18 -2.56 8.12 -1.66
C LYS A 18 -2.37 8.42 -0.17
N ILE A 19 -1.84 7.47 0.61
CA ILE A 19 -1.52 7.69 2.03
C ILE A 19 -0.43 8.77 2.17
N LEU A 20 0.56 8.76 1.30
CA LEU A 20 1.69 9.69 1.33
C LEU A 20 1.22 11.11 0.96
N GLU A 21 0.32 11.22 -0.02
CA GLU A 21 -0.33 12.47 -0.41
C GLU A 21 -1.18 13.03 0.74
N LEU A 22 -2.01 12.19 1.39
CA LEU A 22 -2.79 12.56 2.57
C LEU A 22 -1.88 12.99 3.73
N ARG A 23 -0.75 12.31 3.95
CA ARG A 23 0.24 12.67 4.99
C ARG A 23 1.04 13.92 4.66
N SER A 24 1.13 14.31 3.39
CA SER A 24 1.86 15.50 2.95
C SER A 24 1.06 16.79 3.14
N GLN A 25 -0.20 16.72 3.56
CA GLN A 25 -1.01 17.89 3.85
C GLN A 25 -0.55 18.57 5.14
N THR A 26 -0.28 19.87 5.06
CA THR A 26 0.00 20.74 6.20
C THR A 26 -1.34 21.07 6.87
N ASP A 27 -1.51 20.74 8.15
CA ASP A 27 -2.77 20.74 8.93
C ASP A 27 -3.75 19.58 8.65
N PRO A 28 -3.37 18.33 9.01
CA PRO A 28 -4.28 17.21 8.95
C PRO A 28 -5.39 17.34 10.00
N SER A 29 -6.64 17.52 9.55
CA SER A 29 -7.82 17.42 10.41
C SER A 29 -7.87 16.05 11.11
N GLN A 30 -8.55 15.96 12.25
CA GLN A 30 -8.73 14.70 12.97
C GLN A 30 -9.43 13.62 12.11
N GLU A 31 -10.33 14.05 11.22
CA GLU A 31 -10.94 13.22 10.19
C GLU A 31 -9.91 12.66 9.19
N LEU A 32 -8.95 13.49 8.76
CA LEU A 32 -7.88 13.07 7.85
C LEU A 32 -6.98 12.02 8.51
N LEU A 33 -6.64 12.21 9.80
CA LEU A 33 -5.86 11.23 10.56
C LEU A 33 -6.59 9.89 10.67
N ASN A 34 -7.91 9.91 10.92
CA ASN A 34 -8.74 8.71 10.91
C ASN A 34 -8.82 8.07 9.52
N GLU A 35 -8.88 8.86 8.45
CA GLU A 35 -8.87 8.36 7.08
C GLU A 35 -7.53 7.69 6.75
N ILE A 36 -6.41 8.31 7.15
CA ILE A 36 -5.06 7.74 7.00
C ILE A 36 -4.96 6.42 7.76
N ALA A 37 -5.44 6.35 9.00
CA ALA A 37 -5.45 5.11 9.78
C ALA A 37 -6.26 4.00 9.10
N ASN A 38 -7.46 4.32 8.60
CA ASN A 38 -8.28 3.39 7.83
C ASN A 38 -7.59 2.95 6.52
N ALA A 39 -6.96 3.88 5.81
CA ALA A 39 -6.22 3.59 4.58
C ALA A 39 -5.01 2.68 4.86
N GLN A 40 -4.29 2.90 5.96
CA GLN A 40 -3.20 2.03 6.41
C GLN A 40 -3.69 0.62 6.76
N GLN A 41 -4.85 0.49 7.42
CA GLN A 41 -5.43 -0.81 7.71
C GLN A 41 -5.84 -1.55 6.41
N LYS A 42 -6.46 -0.84 5.46
CA LYS A 42 -6.77 -1.40 4.13
C LYS A 42 -5.50 -1.83 3.39
N ARG A 43 -4.42 -1.07 3.50
CA ARG A 43 -3.11 -1.40 2.91
C ARG A 43 -2.59 -2.70 3.47
N TYR A 44 -2.63 -2.89 4.79
CA TYR A 44 -2.18 -4.13 5.41
C TYR A 44 -2.98 -5.34 4.91
N GLN A 45 -4.31 -5.23 4.89
CA GLN A 45 -5.18 -6.29 4.37
C GLN A 45 -4.92 -6.58 2.89
N LEU A 46 -4.63 -5.55 2.10
CA LEU A 46 -4.33 -5.68 0.68
C LEU A 46 -2.99 -6.39 0.47
N ILE A 47 -1.97 -6.05 1.26
CA ILE A 47 -0.68 -6.74 1.26
C ILE A 47 -0.91 -8.23 1.57
N GLU A 48 -1.58 -8.56 2.67
CA GLU A 48 -1.87 -9.96 3.01
C GLU A 48 -2.62 -10.68 1.88
N LYS A 49 -3.59 -10.01 1.24
CA LYS A 49 -4.37 -10.59 0.14
C LYS A 49 -3.55 -10.80 -1.14
N VAL A 50 -2.67 -9.86 -1.48
CA VAL A 50 -1.78 -9.96 -2.65
C VAL A 50 -0.77 -11.07 -2.42
N TYR A 51 -0.09 -11.03 -1.27
CA TYR A 51 0.95 -11.99 -0.92
C TYR A 51 0.42 -13.41 -0.66
N SER A 52 -0.83 -13.55 -0.16
CA SER A 52 -1.48 -14.87 -0.01
C SER A 52 -1.92 -15.48 -1.34
N LYS A 53 -2.20 -14.66 -2.36
CA LYS A 53 -2.64 -15.11 -3.69
C LYS A 53 -1.52 -15.16 -4.73
N LEU A 54 -0.26 -15.08 -4.31
CA LEU A 54 0.86 -15.12 -5.25
C LEU A 54 0.91 -16.44 -6.00
N ASN A 55 0.95 -16.33 -7.33
CA ASN A 55 1.18 -17.45 -8.22
C ASN A 55 2.66 -17.89 -8.14
N ARG A 56 2.95 -19.09 -8.68
CA ARG A 56 4.31 -19.66 -8.65
C ARG A 56 5.38 -18.72 -9.22
N TRP A 57 5.09 -18.02 -10.31
CA TRP A 57 6.01 -17.08 -10.95
C TRP A 57 6.22 -15.80 -10.13
N GLN A 58 5.18 -15.27 -9.50
CA GLN A 58 5.28 -14.10 -8.61
C GLN A 58 6.12 -14.40 -7.37
N ARG A 59 6.08 -15.63 -6.86
CA ARG A 59 6.98 -16.08 -5.78
C ARG A 59 8.44 -16.15 -6.24
N VAL A 60 8.70 -16.52 -7.49
CA VAL A 60 10.05 -16.52 -8.07
C VAL A 60 10.57 -15.08 -8.23
N GLN A 61 9.71 -14.10 -8.55
CA GLN A 61 10.12 -12.69 -8.59
C GLN A 61 10.53 -12.12 -7.22
N LEU A 62 10.15 -12.77 -6.12
CA LEU A 62 10.53 -12.39 -4.76
C LEU A 62 11.80 -13.10 -4.26
N ALA A 63 12.27 -14.13 -4.97
CA ALA A 63 13.36 -15.03 -4.55
C ALA A 63 14.75 -14.50 -4.95
#